data_AF-A0A971CRQ8-F1
#
_entry.id   AF-A0A971CRQ8-F1
#
_cell.length_a   1.000
_cell.length_b   1.000
_cell.length_c   1.000
_cell.angle_alpha   90.00
_cell.angle_beta   90.00
_cell.angle_gamma   90.00
#
_symmetry.space_group_name_H-M   'P 1'
#
loop_
_entity.id
_entity.type
_entity.pdbx_description
1 polymer ?
#
loop_
_entity_poly.entity_id
_entity_poly.type
_entity_poly.pdbx_seq_one_letter_code
_entity_poly.pdbx_strand_id
1 'polypeptide(L)'
;MRIVRIVCGLLVMATVCPAASLGSESSAADARRKYAKDKTPAPEAVAPTEGKPVTLAFNRRSEPKEQAFSFLAPPDWALEGGMFHVNPAQTGGSTNSISAKCDLTLKKDAEGTVFFRWLPTWTFADMSRNPQFSYTAAMFPPGSQYQGMTVRPMPGVNQFLQELFRQIHPQATDARLVEFTPMPELGDVFRKIYKAADESQQAMGFPPFGYDGGGILVEYAEGQRRYREVLSVCLVDMRASGAMWSNQYTLAMRAPANETLTWKPVFDIIRQSMKLNPEWFARAYQADAERARLAQETMRYIQNIDREIYAHRAKTNAEIRHESYLWLNAQNEYVNPFNGQTEQDTDQFKYRWTTEQGDMIYTDRADFNPNTTRPYNDRTWKLTPVRPR
;
A
#
# COMPACT_ATOMS: atom_id res chain seq x y z
N MET A 1 29.84 0.37 -16.38
CA MET A 1 28.39 0.22 -16.08
C MET A 1 28.25 -0.36 -14.68
N ARG A 2 27.89 0.47 -13.68
CA ARG A 2 27.76 0.06 -12.28
C ARG A 2 26.33 -0.43 -12.02
N ILE A 3 26.23 -1.62 -11.48
CA ILE A 3 25.00 -2.37 -11.19
C ILE A 3 24.23 -1.69 -10.05
N VAL A 4 22.95 -1.45 -10.30
CA VAL A 4 21.97 -0.81 -9.43
C VAL A 4 21.63 -1.73 -8.24
N ARG A 5 21.96 -1.30 -7.02
CA ARG A 5 21.43 -1.87 -5.77
C ARG A 5 20.07 -1.22 -5.50
N ILE A 6 18.99 -1.96 -5.70
CA ILE A 6 17.62 -1.54 -5.36
C ILE A 6 17.41 -1.78 -3.87
N VAL A 7 17.35 -0.70 -3.09
CA VAL A 7 16.93 -0.72 -1.69
C VAL A 7 15.41 -0.66 -1.68
N CYS A 8 14.77 -1.82 -1.50
CA CYS A 8 13.37 -1.91 -1.09
C CYS A 8 13.31 -1.51 0.39
N GLY A 9 13.08 -0.22 0.65
CA GLY A 9 13.10 0.35 1.98
C GLY A 9 12.11 1.50 2.09
N LEU A 10 10.84 1.16 2.30
CA LEU A 10 9.87 2.12 2.79
C LEU A 10 9.12 1.52 3.96
N LEU A 11 9.62 1.85 5.14
CA LEU A 11 8.88 1.75 6.38
C LEU A 11 7.70 2.72 6.30
N VAL A 12 6.48 2.19 6.32
CA VAL A 12 5.32 2.93 6.81
C VAL A 12 5.42 2.89 8.33
N MET A 13 6.18 3.83 8.91
CA MET A 13 6.10 4.14 10.33
C MET A 13 5.04 5.21 10.49
N ALA A 14 3.88 4.82 10.99
CA ALA A 14 2.85 5.74 11.42
C ALA A 14 2.25 5.21 12.72
N THR A 15 2.49 5.92 13.81
CA THR A 15 1.42 6.59 14.57
C THR A 15 2.04 7.19 15.83
N VAL A 16 1.91 8.50 16.01
CA VAL A 16 2.02 9.17 17.31
C VAL A 16 0.94 10.24 17.35
N CYS A 17 0.31 10.45 18.49
CA CYS A 17 -0.44 11.66 18.80
C CYS A 17 0.10 12.18 20.13
N PRO A 18 0.33 13.49 20.29
CA PRO A 18 -0.02 14.15 21.52
C PRO A 18 -1.22 15.07 21.26
N ALA A 19 -2.12 15.14 22.23
CA ALA A 19 -3.18 16.13 22.28
C ALA A 19 -2.55 17.53 22.25
N ALA A 20 -2.79 18.29 21.18
CA ALA A 20 -2.46 19.71 21.13
C ALA A 20 -3.77 20.50 21.08
N SER A 21 -3.99 21.31 22.11
CA SER A 21 -4.99 22.38 22.11
C SER A 21 -4.67 23.36 20.98
N LEU A 22 -5.65 23.65 20.15
CA LEU A 22 -5.50 24.56 19.00
C LEU A 22 -5.60 26.01 19.48
N GLY A 23 -4.51 26.74 19.31
CA GLY A 23 -4.47 28.19 19.28
C GLY A 23 -3.37 28.65 18.32
N SER A 24 -3.74 29.17 17.15
CA SER A 24 -3.02 30.25 16.43
C SER A 24 -3.70 30.54 15.08
N GLU A 25 -4.13 31.79 14.90
CA GLU A 25 -5.04 32.26 13.83
C GLU A 25 -4.33 32.64 12.51
N SER A 26 -3.00 32.60 12.46
CA SER A 26 -2.23 33.21 11.36
C SER A 26 -2.18 32.38 10.07
N SER A 27 -2.03 31.05 10.16
CA SER A 27 -1.95 30.14 9.00
C SER A 27 -3.28 29.98 8.24
N ALA A 28 -4.41 30.13 8.95
CA ALA A 28 -5.75 29.97 8.39
C ALA A 28 -6.15 31.10 7.40
N ALA A 29 -5.55 32.29 7.51
CA ALA A 29 -5.90 33.44 6.69
C ALA A 29 -5.46 33.30 5.22
N ASP A 30 -4.27 32.75 4.96
CA ASP A 30 -3.73 32.64 3.60
C ASP A 30 -4.35 31.49 2.80
N ALA A 31 -4.70 30.37 3.46
CA ALA A 31 -5.40 29.26 2.82
C ALA A 31 -6.85 29.64 2.41
N ARG A 32 -7.54 30.43 3.23
CA ARG A 32 -8.89 30.95 2.92
C ARG A 32 -8.90 31.90 1.71
N ARG A 33 -7.82 32.64 1.48
CA ARG A 33 -7.70 33.57 0.32
C ARG A 33 -7.63 32.86 -1.03
N LYS A 34 -7.04 31.68 -1.08
CA LYS A 34 -6.80 30.95 -2.35
C LYS A 34 -8.09 30.40 -2.98
N TYR A 35 -9.16 30.22 -2.18
CA TYR A 35 -10.42 29.61 -2.60
C TYR A 35 -11.64 30.53 -2.47
N ALA A 36 -11.46 31.79 -2.10
CA ALA A 36 -12.55 32.76 -1.91
C ALA A 36 -13.16 33.32 -3.23
N LYS A 37 -12.81 32.78 -4.40
CA LYS A 37 -13.22 33.36 -5.69
C LYS A 37 -14.68 33.08 -6.10
N ASP A 38 -15.35 32.11 -5.49
CA ASP A 38 -16.77 31.84 -5.73
C ASP A 38 -17.52 31.69 -4.40
N LYS A 39 -17.94 32.82 -3.81
CA LYS A 39 -18.90 32.81 -2.70
C LYS A 39 -20.31 32.96 -3.25
N THR A 40 -21.03 31.84 -3.35
CA THR A 40 -22.46 31.88 -3.03
C THR A 40 -22.55 32.23 -1.53
N PRO A 41 -23.39 33.18 -1.10
CA PRO A 41 -23.50 33.52 0.31
C PRO A 41 -23.82 32.26 1.11
N ALA A 42 -23.06 32.04 2.19
CA ALA A 42 -23.37 31.01 3.16
C ALA A 42 -24.84 31.21 3.59
N PRO A 43 -25.69 30.17 3.59
CA PRO A 43 -27.04 30.32 4.09
C PRO A 43 -26.98 30.88 5.51
N GLU A 44 -27.77 31.91 5.77
CA GLU A 44 -27.87 32.56 7.07
C GLU A 44 -28.00 31.49 8.16
N ALA A 45 -27.11 31.56 9.14
CA ALA A 45 -27.16 30.73 10.33
C ALA A 45 -28.49 31.03 11.04
N VAL A 46 -29.48 30.15 10.86
CA VAL A 46 -30.72 30.20 11.64
C VAL A 46 -30.31 30.13 13.11
N ALA A 47 -30.70 31.14 13.88
CA ALA A 47 -30.42 31.23 15.30
C ALA A 47 -30.84 29.93 16.01
N PRO A 48 -30.08 29.45 17.01
CA PRO A 48 -30.43 28.23 17.71
C PRO A 48 -31.85 28.34 18.26
N THR A 49 -32.73 27.44 17.83
CA THR A 49 -34.07 27.27 18.38
C THR A 49 -33.96 27.08 19.91
N GLU A 50 -34.78 27.81 20.67
CA GLU A 50 -34.89 27.66 22.12
C GLU A 50 -35.12 26.18 22.46
N GLY A 51 -34.23 25.62 23.28
CA GLY A 51 -34.16 24.19 23.54
C GLY A 51 -32.76 23.64 23.76
N LYS A 52 -31.76 24.47 24.10
CA LYS A 52 -30.46 23.96 24.59
C LYS A 52 -30.75 23.07 25.81
N PRO A 53 -30.33 21.79 25.82
CA PRO A 53 -30.50 20.94 26.98
C PRO A 53 -29.87 21.60 28.21
N VAL A 54 -30.70 21.85 29.23
CA VAL A 54 -30.35 22.59 30.46
C VAL A 54 -29.22 21.88 31.23
N THR A 55 -29.03 20.59 31.02
CA THR A 55 -27.89 19.81 31.54
C THR A 55 -27.58 18.67 30.57
N LEU A 56 -26.32 18.53 30.18
CA LEU A 56 -25.82 17.40 29.39
C LEU A 56 -24.85 16.59 30.26
N ALA A 57 -25.20 15.32 30.54
CA ALA A 57 -24.32 14.39 31.21
C ALA A 57 -23.45 13.64 30.19
N PHE A 58 -22.19 13.42 30.52
CA PHE A 58 -21.27 12.63 29.71
C PHE A 58 -20.55 11.62 30.59
N ASN A 59 -20.45 10.39 30.10
CA ASN A 59 -19.66 9.34 30.72
C ASN A 59 -18.44 9.04 29.88
N ARG A 60 -17.30 8.78 30.54
CA ARG A 60 -16.12 8.27 29.85
C ARG A 60 -16.39 6.83 29.45
N ARG A 61 -16.26 6.55 28.15
CA ARG A 61 -16.41 5.21 27.57
C ARG A 61 -15.15 4.86 26.81
N SER A 62 -14.77 3.59 26.87
CA SER A 62 -13.67 3.04 26.09
C SER A 62 -14.18 2.54 24.75
N GLU A 63 -13.31 2.55 23.75
CA GLU A 63 -13.50 1.76 22.53
C GLU A 63 -13.77 0.28 22.93
N PRO A 64 -14.82 -0.36 22.38
CA PRO A 64 -15.39 -1.56 22.98
C PRO A 64 -14.60 -2.85 22.74
N LYS A 65 -13.75 -2.94 21.71
CA LYS A 65 -13.09 -4.20 21.32
C LYS A 65 -11.72 -4.37 21.93
N GLU A 66 -10.90 -3.33 21.89
CA GLU A 66 -9.50 -3.39 22.33
C GLU A 66 -9.15 -2.35 23.39
N GLN A 67 -10.08 -1.43 23.71
CA GLN A 67 -9.88 -0.35 24.68
C GLN A 67 -8.67 0.53 24.32
N ALA A 68 -8.47 0.73 23.02
CA ALA A 68 -7.35 1.49 22.45
C ALA A 68 -7.36 2.97 22.87
N PHE A 69 -8.56 3.52 23.08
CA PHE A 69 -8.76 4.89 23.53
C PHE A 69 -10.09 5.01 24.28
N SER A 70 -10.28 6.13 24.97
CA SER A 70 -11.53 6.49 25.64
C SER A 70 -11.94 7.92 25.34
N PHE A 71 -13.23 8.20 25.37
CA PHE A 71 -13.81 9.52 25.08
C PHE A 71 -15.03 9.75 25.97
N LEU A 72 -15.48 10.99 26.07
CA LEU A 72 -16.75 11.36 26.70
C LEU A 72 -17.87 11.19 25.67
N ALA A 73 -18.95 10.53 26.07
CA ALA A 73 -20.16 10.38 25.28
C ALA A 73 -21.41 10.51 26.17
N PRO A 74 -22.55 10.96 25.63
CA PRO A 74 -23.80 10.89 26.36
C PRO A 74 -24.11 9.43 26.80
N PRO A 75 -24.65 9.23 28.01
CA PRO A 75 -24.79 7.90 28.60
C PRO A 75 -25.74 6.97 27.83
N ASP A 76 -26.72 7.55 27.16
CA ASP A 76 -27.79 6.89 26.41
C ASP A 76 -27.42 6.58 24.95
N TRP A 77 -26.26 7.04 24.46
CA TRP A 77 -25.85 6.78 23.08
C TRP A 77 -25.32 5.36 22.90
N ALA A 78 -25.71 4.71 21.81
CA ALA A 78 -25.21 3.39 21.43
C ALA A 78 -23.83 3.51 20.78
N LEU A 79 -22.93 2.56 21.06
CA LEU A 79 -21.68 2.38 20.32
C LEU A 79 -21.80 1.19 19.39
N GLU A 80 -21.37 1.36 18.15
CA GLU A 80 -21.28 0.31 17.15
C GLU A 80 -19.89 0.32 16.51
N GLY A 81 -19.33 -0.87 16.27
CA GLY A 81 -18.01 -1.02 15.67
C GLY A 81 -16.87 -1.00 16.70
N GLY A 82 -15.72 -0.45 16.33
CA GLY A 82 -14.51 -0.40 17.13
C GLY A 82 -13.24 -0.73 16.34
N MET A 83 -12.20 -1.11 17.07
CA MET A 83 -10.93 -1.55 16.48
C MET A 83 -11.11 -2.85 15.69
N PHE A 84 -10.40 -3.00 14.59
CA PHE A 84 -10.36 -4.24 13.82
C PHE A 84 -9.04 -4.39 13.06
N HIS A 85 -8.75 -5.62 12.66
CA HIS A 85 -7.54 -5.98 11.92
C HIS A 85 -7.92 -6.52 10.55
N VAL A 86 -7.16 -6.11 9.54
CA VAL A 86 -7.35 -6.56 8.16
C VAL A 86 -6.58 -7.86 7.95
N ASN A 87 -7.23 -8.89 7.41
CA ASN A 87 -6.55 -10.13 7.07
C ASN A 87 -5.76 -9.96 5.75
N PRO A 88 -4.40 -10.08 5.76
CA PRO A 88 -3.59 -9.86 4.57
C PRO A 88 -3.86 -10.87 3.44
N ALA A 89 -4.35 -12.07 3.79
CA ALA A 89 -4.73 -13.09 2.82
C ALA A 89 -5.99 -12.72 2.02
N GLN A 90 -6.86 -11.86 2.59
CA GLN A 90 -8.07 -11.38 1.92
C GLN A 90 -7.81 -10.14 1.06
N THR A 91 -6.78 -9.35 1.38
CA THR A 91 -6.44 -8.11 0.67
C THR A 91 -5.33 -8.27 -0.37
N GLY A 92 -4.73 -9.44 -0.51
CA GLY A 92 -3.66 -9.67 -1.47
C GLY A 92 -2.35 -8.97 -1.09
N GLY A 93 -2.07 -8.85 0.21
CA GLY A 93 -0.85 -8.29 0.76
C GLY A 93 -1.04 -7.60 2.10
N SER A 94 0.05 -7.12 2.68
CA SER A 94 0.13 -6.78 4.10
C SER A 94 -0.05 -5.31 4.45
N THR A 95 0.01 -4.37 3.50
CA THR A 95 0.13 -2.95 3.85
C THR A 95 -1.02 -2.43 4.72
N ASN A 96 -2.28 -2.78 4.41
CA ASN A 96 -3.41 -2.41 5.26
C ASN A 96 -3.60 -3.31 6.49
N SER A 97 -2.79 -4.35 6.65
CA SER A 97 -2.78 -5.26 7.79
C SER A 97 -1.67 -4.97 8.80
N ILE A 98 -0.77 -4.01 8.52
CA ILE A 98 0.31 -3.65 9.43
C ILE A 98 -0.24 -3.01 10.71
N SER A 99 -1.15 -2.04 10.59
CA SER A 99 -1.72 -1.33 11.72
C SER A 99 -3.21 -1.62 11.88
N ALA A 100 -3.66 -1.68 13.13
CA ALA A 100 -5.08 -1.79 13.46
C ALA A 100 -5.88 -0.62 12.86
N LYS A 101 -7.12 -0.90 12.47
CA LYS A 101 -8.07 0.07 11.92
C LYS A 101 -9.17 0.35 12.93
N CYS A 102 -9.86 1.48 12.80
CA CYS A 102 -10.99 1.82 13.65
C CYS A 102 -12.18 2.25 12.79
N ASP A 103 -13.32 1.58 12.94
CA ASP A 103 -14.60 2.06 12.43
C ASP A 103 -15.58 2.06 13.60
N LEU A 104 -15.76 3.22 14.23
CA LEU A 104 -16.52 3.36 15.46
C LEU A 104 -17.58 4.45 15.30
N THR A 105 -18.83 4.08 15.50
CA THR A 105 -19.98 4.99 15.43
C THR A 105 -20.63 5.10 16.81
N LEU A 106 -20.87 6.33 17.25
CA LEU A 106 -21.78 6.61 18.36
C LEU A 106 -23.09 7.17 17.78
N LYS A 107 -24.21 6.59 18.19
CA LYS A 107 -25.54 7.02 17.74
C LYS A 107 -26.43 7.38 18.91
N LYS A 108 -27.20 8.46 18.76
CA LYS A 108 -28.25 8.84 19.71
C LYS A 108 -29.40 7.83 19.77
N ASP A 109 -29.73 7.22 18.62
CA ASP A 109 -30.81 6.26 18.46
C ASP A 109 -30.44 5.19 17.42
N ALA A 110 -31.28 4.15 17.31
CA ALA A 110 -31.06 3.05 16.38
C ALA A 110 -31.05 3.48 14.90
N GLU A 111 -31.80 4.55 14.57
CA GLU A 111 -31.87 5.11 13.22
C GLU A 111 -30.62 5.92 12.85
N GLY A 112 -29.79 6.31 13.83
CA GLY A 112 -28.64 7.17 13.61
C GLY A 112 -29.04 8.58 13.20
N THR A 113 -30.13 9.12 13.77
CA THR A 113 -30.57 10.50 13.45
C THR A 113 -29.50 11.54 13.79
N VAL A 114 -28.79 11.29 14.89
CA VAL A 114 -27.59 12.03 15.31
C VAL A 114 -26.49 11.02 15.55
N PHE A 115 -25.34 11.19 14.91
CA PHE A 115 -24.18 10.34 15.15
C PHE A 115 -22.85 11.07 15.05
N PHE A 116 -21.85 10.48 15.70
CA PHE A 116 -20.43 10.77 15.51
C PHE A 116 -19.72 9.48 15.07
N ARG A 117 -18.96 9.52 13.99
CA ARG A 117 -18.25 8.34 13.47
C ARG A 117 -16.78 8.64 13.21
N TRP A 118 -15.91 7.79 13.74
CA TRP A 118 -14.54 7.63 13.27
C TRP A 118 -14.54 6.61 12.14
N LEU A 119 -14.10 7.01 10.96
CA LEU A 119 -13.98 6.13 9.81
C LEU A 119 -12.56 5.55 9.71
N PRO A 120 -12.43 4.34 9.13
CA PRO A 120 -11.15 3.66 9.05
C PRO A 120 -10.15 4.39 8.14
N THR A 121 -8.90 4.43 8.62
CA THR A 121 -7.74 4.82 7.82
C THR A 121 -7.43 3.73 6.82
N TRP A 122 -7.47 4.04 5.52
CA TRP A 122 -7.03 3.15 4.46
C TRP A 122 -5.80 3.73 3.76
N THR A 123 -4.88 2.84 3.40
CA THR A 123 -3.75 3.16 2.54
C THR A 123 -4.03 2.64 1.14
N PHE A 124 -3.81 3.50 0.15
CA PHE A 124 -4.05 3.24 -1.27
C PHE A 124 -2.75 3.34 -2.05
N ALA A 125 -2.64 2.56 -3.11
CA ALA A 125 -1.50 2.63 -4.02
C ALA A 125 -1.73 3.68 -5.10
N ASP A 126 -0.74 4.56 -5.29
CA ASP A 126 -0.67 5.50 -6.40
C ASP A 126 0.80 5.66 -6.82
N MET A 127 1.14 5.01 -7.94
CA MET A 127 2.50 4.95 -8.48
C MET A 127 2.86 6.17 -9.34
N SER A 128 1.93 7.10 -9.57
CA SER A 128 2.09 8.20 -10.54
C SER A 128 3.24 9.17 -10.25
N ARG A 129 3.70 9.26 -8.99
CA ARG A 129 4.80 10.16 -8.58
C ARG A 129 6.08 9.44 -8.16
N ASN A 130 6.16 8.13 -8.38
CA ASN A 130 7.36 7.37 -8.02
C ASN A 130 8.12 6.91 -9.28
N PRO A 131 9.32 7.45 -9.55
CA PRO A 131 10.10 7.07 -10.73
C PRO A 131 10.41 5.57 -10.81
N GLN A 132 10.54 4.89 -9.67
CA GLN A 132 10.84 3.45 -9.62
C GLN A 132 9.71 2.59 -10.18
N PHE A 133 8.47 3.10 -10.15
CA PHE A 133 7.29 2.40 -10.63
C PHE A 133 6.85 2.85 -12.02
N SER A 134 7.61 3.72 -12.68
CA SER A 134 7.25 4.26 -14.01
C SER A 134 6.92 3.18 -15.05
N TYR A 135 7.67 2.07 -15.07
CA TYR A 135 7.44 0.95 -15.99
C TYR A 135 6.39 -0.06 -15.50
N THR A 136 6.23 -0.22 -14.18
CA THR A 136 5.32 -1.23 -13.59
C THR A 136 3.94 -0.67 -13.31
N ALA A 137 3.76 0.65 -13.25
CA ALA A 137 2.47 1.31 -12.99
C ALA A 137 1.38 0.89 -13.99
N ALA A 138 1.75 0.68 -15.25
CA ALA A 138 0.81 0.22 -16.28
C ALA A 138 0.25 -1.19 -16.03
N MET A 139 0.93 -2.01 -15.22
CA MET A 139 0.49 -3.37 -14.87
C MET A 139 -0.57 -3.38 -13.76
N PHE A 140 -0.79 -2.25 -13.09
CA PHE A 140 -1.69 -2.13 -11.95
C PHE A 140 -2.71 -1.00 -12.21
N PRO A 141 -3.78 -1.27 -12.98
CA PRO A 141 -4.79 -0.27 -13.28
C PRO A 141 -5.61 0.12 -12.03
N PRO A 142 -6.22 1.33 -11.99
CA PRO A 142 -7.11 1.72 -10.90
C PRO A 142 -8.19 0.67 -10.59
N GLY A 143 -8.38 0.37 -9.31
CA GLY A 143 -9.25 -0.70 -8.82
C GLY A 143 -8.56 -2.05 -8.62
N SER A 144 -7.36 -2.26 -9.18
CA SER A 144 -6.58 -3.47 -8.88
C SER A 144 -6.02 -3.45 -7.45
N GLN A 145 -5.40 -4.55 -7.03
CA GLN A 145 -4.70 -4.64 -5.74
C GLN A 145 -3.18 -4.59 -5.94
N TYR A 146 -2.49 -3.94 -5.02
CA TYR A 146 -1.04 -3.92 -4.94
C TYR A 146 -0.61 -3.96 -3.46
N GLN A 147 0.04 -5.05 -3.04
CA GLN A 147 0.57 -5.22 -1.67
C GLN A 147 -0.48 -5.02 -0.56
N GLY A 148 -1.74 -5.39 -0.79
CA GLY A 148 -2.81 -5.17 0.19
C GLY A 148 -3.43 -3.78 0.13
N MET A 149 -3.10 -2.96 -0.88
CA MET A 149 -3.70 -1.66 -1.14
C MET A 149 -4.49 -1.69 -2.44
N THR A 150 -5.68 -1.12 -2.42
CA THR A 150 -6.39 -0.81 -3.67
C THR A 150 -5.64 0.28 -4.41
N VAL A 151 -5.39 0.06 -5.70
CA VAL A 151 -4.78 1.05 -6.58
C VAL A 151 -5.80 2.13 -6.88
N ARG A 152 -5.50 3.36 -6.46
CA ARG A 152 -6.40 4.51 -6.60
C ARG A 152 -5.56 5.77 -6.72
N PRO A 153 -5.66 6.53 -7.82
CA PRO A 153 -5.04 7.84 -7.93
C PRO A 153 -5.46 8.72 -6.75
N MET A 154 -4.52 9.44 -6.14
CA MET A 154 -4.83 10.31 -5.01
C MET A 154 -5.75 11.46 -5.47
N PRO A 155 -6.99 11.54 -4.98
CA PRO A 155 -7.89 12.65 -5.30
C PRO A 155 -7.50 13.91 -4.49
N GLY A 156 -8.07 15.06 -4.84
CA GLY A 156 -8.09 16.21 -3.93
C GLY A 156 -9.02 15.97 -2.74
N VAL A 157 -8.79 16.65 -1.61
CA VAL A 157 -9.58 16.44 -0.37
C VAL A 157 -11.08 16.60 -0.59
N ASN A 158 -11.52 17.65 -1.30
CA ASN A 158 -12.94 17.87 -1.58
C ASN A 158 -13.56 16.70 -2.38
N GLN A 159 -12.85 16.23 -3.41
CA GLN A 159 -13.30 15.09 -4.22
C GLN A 159 -13.36 13.81 -3.36
N PHE A 160 -12.34 13.54 -2.55
CA PHE A 160 -12.31 12.38 -1.66
C PHE A 160 -13.53 12.36 -0.73
N LEU A 161 -13.84 13.49 -0.10
CA LEU A 161 -14.93 13.57 0.86
C LEU A 161 -16.31 13.42 0.20
N GLN A 162 -16.50 13.96 -1.01
CA GLN A 162 -17.73 13.76 -1.78
C GLN A 162 -17.91 12.30 -2.25
N GLU A 163 -16.82 11.65 -2.68
CA GLU A 163 -16.83 10.22 -3.01
C GLU A 163 -17.14 9.37 -1.77
N LEU A 164 -16.51 9.68 -0.64
CA LEU A 164 -16.75 9.02 0.63
C LEU A 164 -18.21 9.18 1.07
N PHE A 165 -18.77 10.39 1.00
CA PHE A 165 -20.17 10.66 1.32
C PHE A 165 -21.12 9.75 0.51
N ARG A 166 -20.92 9.67 -0.81
CA ARG A 166 -21.73 8.80 -1.68
C ARG A 166 -21.58 7.32 -1.34
N GLN A 167 -20.40 6.90 -0.88
CA GLN A 167 -20.15 5.52 -0.48
C GLN A 167 -20.87 5.18 0.84
N ILE A 168 -20.86 6.08 1.82
CA ILE A 168 -21.46 5.81 3.13
C ILE A 168 -22.97 6.01 3.15
N HIS A 169 -23.50 6.86 2.26
CA HIS A 169 -24.92 7.18 2.14
C HIS A 169 -25.47 6.89 0.73
N PRO A 170 -25.48 5.62 0.27
CA PRO A 170 -25.92 5.27 -1.08
C PRO A 170 -27.41 5.53 -1.32
N GLN A 171 -28.21 5.71 -0.26
CA GLN A 171 -29.65 5.99 -0.32
C GLN A 171 -29.98 7.48 -0.14
N ALA A 172 -28.97 8.34 -0.01
CA ALA A 172 -29.18 9.77 0.10
C ALA A 172 -29.75 10.35 -1.20
N THR A 173 -30.74 11.22 -1.06
CA THR A 173 -31.39 11.96 -2.14
C THR A 173 -31.22 13.46 -1.89
N ASP A 174 -31.38 14.28 -2.92
CA ASP A 174 -31.23 15.75 -2.84
C ASP A 174 -29.92 16.21 -2.17
N ALA A 175 -28.84 15.43 -2.37
CA ALA A 175 -27.56 15.71 -1.76
C ALA A 175 -26.90 16.94 -2.39
N ARG A 176 -26.57 17.92 -1.56
CA ARG A 176 -25.95 19.18 -1.93
C ARG A 176 -24.75 19.46 -1.04
N LEU A 177 -23.60 19.69 -1.66
CA LEU A 177 -22.45 20.29 -1.00
C LEU A 177 -22.79 21.75 -0.65
N VAL A 178 -22.83 22.06 0.64
CA VAL A 178 -23.11 23.41 1.14
C VAL A 178 -21.82 24.21 1.28
N GLU A 179 -20.78 23.58 1.81
CA GLU A 179 -19.50 24.24 2.08
C GLU A 179 -18.34 23.25 1.96
N PHE A 180 -17.20 23.74 1.47
CA PHE A 180 -15.90 23.10 1.63
C PHE A 180 -14.98 24.04 2.43
N THR A 181 -14.37 23.50 3.49
CA THR A 181 -13.48 24.24 4.38
C THR A 181 -12.08 23.61 4.33
N PRO A 182 -11.08 24.28 3.76
CA PRO A 182 -9.68 23.88 3.91
C PRO A 182 -9.27 23.92 5.39
N MET A 183 -8.52 22.91 5.84
CA MET A 183 -8.06 22.75 7.23
C MET A 183 -6.53 22.53 7.26
N PRO A 184 -5.72 23.54 6.90
CA PRO A 184 -4.27 23.43 6.95
C PRO A 184 -3.73 23.08 8.34
N GLU A 185 -4.42 23.52 9.40
CA GLU A 185 -4.08 23.21 10.78
C GLU A 185 -4.13 21.71 11.09
N LEU A 186 -5.04 20.97 10.44
CA LEU A 186 -5.10 19.52 10.56
C LEU A 186 -3.90 18.89 9.84
N GLY A 187 -3.51 19.43 8.68
CA GLY A 187 -2.29 19.04 7.98
C GLY A 187 -1.03 19.29 8.82
N ASP A 188 -0.96 20.39 9.55
CA ASP A 188 0.17 20.71 10.43
C ASP A 188 0.26 19.78 11.65
N VAL A 189 -0.88 19.34 12.19
CA VAL A 189 -0.91 18.29 13.22
C VAL A 189 -0.27 17.02 12.67
N PHE A 190 -0.68 16.57 11.49
CA PHE A 190 -0.12 15.37 10.88
C PHE A 190 1.35 15.52 10.49
N ARG A 191 1.77 16.69 10.01
CA ARG A 191 3.18 16.99 9.78
C ARG A 191 4.03 16.84 11.05
N LYS A 192 3.52 17.31 12.19
CA LYS A 192 4.21 17.13 13.49
C LYS A 192 4.28 15.66 13.90
N ILE A 193 3.18 14.92 13.70
CA ILE A 193 3.10 13.49 14.02
C ILE A 193 4.11 12.68 13.19
N TYR A 194 4.23 12.99 11.91
CA TYR A 194 5.08 12.27 10.96
C TYR A 194 6.50 12.84 10.84
N LYS A 195 6.89 13.82 11.66
CA LYS A 195 8.17 14.53 11.56
C LYS A 195 9.37 13.58 11.42
N ALA A 196 9.48 12.56 12.27
CA ALA A 196 10.60 11.61 12.21
C ALA A 196 10.61 10.78 10.91
N ALA A 197 9.43 10.44 10.39
CA ALA A 197 9.30 9.76 9.10
C ALA A 197 9.70 10.70 7.96
N ASP A 198 9.23 11.95 7.96
CA ASP A 198 9.64 12.96 6.97
C ASP A 198 11.15 13.17 6.95
N GLU A 199 11.80 13.34 8.11
CA GLU A 199 13.25 13.49 8.23
C GLU A 199 13.99 12.26 7.68
N SER A 200 13.49 11.05 7.96
CA SER A 200 14.06 9.81 7.41
C SER A 200 13.94 9.74 5.88
N GLN A 201 12.83 10.19 5.30
CA GLN A 201 12.63 10.19 3.86
C GLN A 201 13.52 11.20 3.15
N GLN A 202 13.67 12.38 3.74
CA GLN A 202 14.59 13.41 3.27
C GLN A 202 16.04 12.93 3.28
N ALA A 203 16.46 12.22 4.34
CA ALA A 203 17.79 11.63 4.42
C ALA A 203 18.05 10.58 3.31
N MET A 204 16.99 9.95 2.79
CA MET A 204 17.06 9.02 1.65
C MET A 204 16.91 9.71 0.28
N GLY A 205 16.82 11.05 0.24
CA GLY A 205 16.72 11.83 -0.98
C GLY A 205 15.31 11.95 -1.56
N PHE A 206 14.28 11.56 -0.81
CA PHE A 206 12.88 11.77 -1.18
C PHE A 206 12.35 13.10 -0.65
N PRO A 207 11.37 13.72 -1.34
CA PRO A 207 10.67 14.88 -0.78
C PRO A 207 9.88 14.48 0.49
N PRO A 208 9.59 15.45 1.39
CA PRO A 208 8.71 15.19 2.53
C PRO A 208 7.30 14.83 2.07
N PHE A 209 6.53 14.22 2.96
CA PHE A 209 5.13 13.90 2.70
C PHE A 209 4.30 15.17 2.48
N GLY A 210 3.27 15.02 1.65
CA GLY A 210 2.21 16.02 1.52
C GLY A 210 1.13 15.80 2.57
N TYR A 211 0.60 16.88 3.14
CA TYR A 211 -0.49 16.84 4.10
C TYR A 211 -1.58 17.81 3.64
N ASP A 212 -2.74 17.28 3.26
CA ASP A 212 -3.86 18.08 2.79
C ASP A 212 -5.10 17.80 3.65
N GLY A 213 -5.45 18.77 4.50
CA GLY A 213 -6.56 18.69 5.44
C GLY A 213 -7.76 19.50 4.96
N GLY A 214 -8.96 18.97 5.15
CA GLY A 214 -10.18 19.72 4.86
C GLY A 214 -11.45 19.01 5.33
N GLY A 215 -12.55 19.74 5.22
CA GLY A 215 -13.88 19.23 5.52
C GLY A 215 -14.93 19.73 4.54
N ILE A 216 -16.03 18.98 4.45
CA ILE A 216 -17.22 19.36 3.71
C ILE A 216 -18.43 19.37 4.62
N LEU A 217 -19.38 20.24 4.30
CA LEU A 217 -20.73 20.25 4.84
C LEU A 217 -21.68 19.81 3.73
N VAL A 218 -22.41 18.72 3.96
CA VAL A 218 -23.39 18.19 3.00
C VAL A 218 -24.78 18.24 3.62
N GLU A 219 -25.75 18.73 2.84
CA GLU A 219 -27.17 18.61 3.15
C GLU A 219 -27.82 17.61 2.20
N TYR A 220 -28.71 16.78 2.71
CA TYR A 220 -29.38 15.75 1.92
C TYR A 220 -30.64 15.24 2.65
N ALA A 221 -31.47 14.52 1.92
CA ALA A 221 -32.59 13.77 2.46
C ALA A 221 -32.25 12.28 2.51
N GLU A 222 -32.55 11.63 3.61
CA GLU A 222 -32.44 10.17 3.74
C GLU A 222 -33.62 9.66 4.57
N GLY A 223 -34.39 8.73 4.00
CA GLY A 223 -35.71 8.40 4.53
C GLY A 223 -36.65 9.61 4.47
N GLN A 224 -37.30 9.92 5.58
CA GLN A 224 -38.26 11.04 5.69
C GLN A 224 -37.66 12.30 6.33
N ARG A 225 -36.35 12.35 6.57
CA ARG A 225 -35.68 13.47 7.26
C ARG A 225 -34.62 14.13 6.40
N ARG A 226 -34.42 15.44 6.62
CA ARG A 226 -33.30 16.19 6.08
C ARG A 226 -32.18 16.27 7.10
N TYR A 227 -30.99 15.92 6.67
CA TYR A 227 -29.78 15.91 7.48
C TYR A 227 -28.79 16.95 6.99
N ARG A 228 -27.92 17.35 7.90
CA ARG A 228 -26.71 18.09 7.60
C ARG A 228 -25.55 17.34 8.25
N GLU A 229 -24.55 16.99 7.44
CA GLU A 229 -23.43 16.15 7.85
C GLU A 229 -22.11 16.83 7.53
N VAL A 230 -21.22 16.88 8.52
CA VAL A 230 -19.85 17.34 8.37
C VAL A 230 -18.96 16.12 8.21
N LEU A 231 -18.17 16.09 7.13
CA LEU A 231 -17.08 15.13 6.98
C LEU A 231 -15.74 15.88 6.98
N SER A 232 -14.72 15.33 7.63
CA SER A 232 -13.37 15.89 7.64
C SER A 232 -12.31 14.81 7.49
N VAL A 233 -11.18 15.15 6.86
CA VAL A 233 -10.06 14.22 6.65
C VAL A 233 -8.74 14.98 6.52
N CYS A 234 -7.63 14.31 6.84
CA CYS A 234 -6.30 14.67 6.35
C CYS A 234 -5.82 13.60 5.38
N LEU A 235 -5.55 13.97 4.13
CA LEU A 235 -4.87 13.08 3.19
C LEU A 235 -3.35 13.23 3.37
N VAL A 236 -2.66 12.11 3.47
CA VAL A 236 -1.19 12.05 3.55
C VAL A 236 -0.65 11.48 2.25
N ASP A 237 0.06 12.31 1.49
CA ASP A 237 0.70 11.98 0.21
C ASP A 237 2.11 11.42 0.46
N MET A 238 2.26 10.12 0.24
CA MET A 238 3.55 9.42 0.33
C MET A 238 3.94 8.87 -1.05
N ARG A 239 3.43 9.42 -2.15
CA ARG A 239 3.58 8.82 -3.48
C ARG A 239 5.02 8.86 -3.98
N ALA A 240 5.74 9.94 -3.69
CA ALA A 240 7.12 10.12 -4.14
C ALA A 240 8.07 9.06 -3.57
N SER A 241 7.91 8.71 -2.30
CA SER A 241 8.72 7.70 -1.66
C SER A 241 8.06 6.32 -1.75
N GLY A 242 6.83 6.17 -1.27
CA GLY A 242 6.15 4.88 -1.09
C GLY A 242 5.17 4.45 -2.17
N ALA A 243 4.96 5.25 -3.22
CA ALA A 243 3.92 4.99 -4.22
C ALA A 243 2.53 4.78 -3.59
N MET A 244 2.25 5.48 -2.49
CA MET A 244 1.02 5.32 -1.72
C MET A 244 0.52 6.64 -1.14
N TRP A 245 -0.74 6.66 -0.72
CA TRP A 245 -1.33 7.73 0.07
C TRP A 245 -2.33 7.14 1.05
N SER A 246 -2.72 7.90 2.07
CA SER A 246 -3.71 7.43 3.05
C SER A 246 -4.66 8.53 3.50
N ASN A 247 -5.88 8.15 3.88
CA ASN A 247 -6.78 9.02 4.63
C ASN A 247 -6.50 8.87 6.12
N GLN A 248 -6.27 9.98 6.81
CA GLN A 248 -6.05 10.03 8.24
C GLN A 248 -7.15 10.84 8.91
N TYR A 249 -7.51 10.42 10.13
CA TYR A 249 -8.46 11.12 11.00
C TYR A 249 -9.76 11.48 10.26
N THR A 250 -10.34 10.49 9.59
CA THR A 250 -11.59 10.68 8.85
C THR A 250 -12.77 10.63 9.82
N LEU A 251 -13.52 11.72 9.90
CA LEU A 251 -14.66 11.87 10.79
C LEU A 251 -15.93 12.17 10.01
N ALA A 252 -17.06 11.68 10.50
CA ALA A 252 -18.40 12.07 10.06
C ALA A 252 -19.27 12.44 11.26
N MET A 253 -19.96 13.57 11.18
CA MET A 253 -20.83 14.11 12.22
C MET A 253 -22.16 14.51 11.61
N ARG A 254 -23.21 13.75 11.90
CA ARG A 254 -24.55 13.93 11.33
C ARG A 254 -25.53 14.43 12.38
N ALA A 255 -26.38 15.38 12.00
CA ALA A 255 -27.55 15.77 12.77
C ALA A 255 -28.71 16.16 11.83
N PRO A 256 -29.96 16.23 12.31
CA PRO A 256 -31.05 16.88 11.58
C PRO A 256 -30.65 18.30 11.17
N ALA A 257 -31.05 18.71 9.95
CA ALA A 257 -30.60 19.97 9.37
C ALA A 257 -30.95 21.20 10.25
N ASN A 258 -32.09 21.15 10.92
CA ASN A 258 -32.59 22.18 11.85
C ASN A 258 -31.97 22.10 13.27
N GLU A 259 -31.25 21.04 13.61
CA GLU A 259 -30.67 20.83 14.95
C GLU A 259 -29.13 20.87 14.95
N THR A 260 -28.49 21.15 13.80
CA THR A 260 -27.03 21.02 13.66
C THR A 260 -26.25 21.86 14.67
N LEU A 261 -26.66 23.11 14.91
CA LEU A 261 -26.01 23.99 15.88
C LEU A 261 -26.26 23.54 17.33
N THR A 262 -27.37 22.86 17.59
CA THR A 262 -27.69 22.27 18.90
C THR A 262 -26.74 21.11 19.22
N TRP A 263 -26.40 20.28 18.23
CA TRP A 263 -25.54 19.11 18.42
C TRP A 263 -24.04 19.39 18.30
N LYS A 264 -23.63 20.51 17.71
CA LYS A 264 -22.22 20.88 17.57
C LYS A 264 -21.41 20.80 18.88
N PRO A 265 -21.86 21.36 20.02
CA PRO A 265 -21.12 21.25 21.28
C PRO A 265 -20.91 19.80 21.74
N VAL A 266 -21.89 18.91 21.49
CA VAL A 266 -21.79 17.49 21.84
C VAL A 266 -20.68 16.82 21.02
N PHE A 267 -20.64 17.06 19.71
CA PHE A 267 -19.58 16.54 18.84
C PHE A 267 -18.19 17.07 19.19
N ASP A 268 -18.09 18.36 19.54
CA ASP A 268 -16.82 18.95 19.97
C ASP A 268 -16.31 18.32 21.28
N ILE A 269 -17.19 18.07 22.25
CA ILE A 269 -16.83 17.37 23.50
C ILE A 269 -16.36 15.95 23.21
N ILE A 270 -17.09 15.18 22.39
CA ILE A 270 -16.70 13.81 22.02
C ILE A 270 -15.31 13.81 21.38
N ARG A 271 -15.10 14.65 20.35
CA ARG A 271 -13.85 14.73 19.59
C ARG A 271 -12.65 15.15 20.46
N GLN A 272 -12.82 16.16 21.30
CA GLN A 272 -11.72 16.74 22.10
C GLN A 272 -11.37 15.93 23.34
N SER A 273 -12.30 15.13 23.85
CA SER A 273 -12.13 14.36 25.09
C SER A 273 -11.41 13.01 24.91
N MET A 274 -11.03 12.70 23.66
CA MET A 274 -10.33 11.48 23.30
C MET A 274 -8.99 11.37 24.05
N LYS A 275 -8.79 10.25 24.72
CA LYS A 275 -7.55 9.89 25.41
C LYS A 275 -7.11 8.50 24.96
N LEU A 276 -5.92 8.43 24.37
CA LEU A 276 -5.30 7.16 24.00
C LEU A 276 -4.95 6.36 25.27
N ASN A 277 -5.05 5.05 25.16
CA ASN A 277 -4.52 4.14 26.18
C ASN A 277 -3.02 3.92 25.90
N PRO A 278 -2.10 4.43 26.76
CA PRO A 278 -0.67 4.38 26.49
C PRO A 278 -0.13 2.94 26.48
N GLU A 279 -0.68 2.04 27.29
CA GLU A 279 -0.23 0.65 27.32
C GLU A 279 -0.66 -0.12 26.08
N TRP A 280 -1.92 0.06 25.66
CA TRP A 280 -2.39 -0.51 24.40
C TRP A 280 -1.56 0.04 23.24
N PHE A 281 -1.30 1.34 23.22
CA PHE A 281 -0.49 1.99 22.20
C PHE A 281 0.93 1.43 22.13
N ALA A 282 1.62 1.25 23.27
CA ALA A 282 2.95 0.67 23.30
C ALA A 282 2.98 -0.75 22.72
N ARG A 283 1.98 -1.59 23.07
CA ARG A 283 1.84 -2.94 22.51
C ARG A 283 1.54 -2.92 21.02
N ALA A 284 0.62 -2.05 20.58
CA ALA A 284 0.27 -1.89 19.17
C ALA A 284 1.48 -1.45 18.34
N TYR A 285 2.24 -0.48 18.83
CA TYR A 285 3.45 0.01 18.17
C TYR A 285 4.51 -1.09 17.99
N GLN A 286 4.75 -1.90 19.02
CA GLN A 286 5.67 -3.04 18.92
C GLN A 286 5.18 -4.07 17.90
N ALA A 287 3.89 -4.39 17.92
CA ALA A 287 3.29 -5.36 17.00
C ALA A 287 3.29 -4.85 15.54
N ASP A 288 3.05 -3.54 15.32
CA ASP A 288 3.16 -2.89 14.02
C ASP A 288 4.59 -2.98 13.48
N ALA A 289 5.59 -2.70 14.33
CA ALA A 289 7.00 -2.78 13.95
C ALA A 289 7.41 -4.22 13.59
N GLU A 290 6.94 -5.22 14.34
CA GLU A 290 7.18 -6.64 14.04
C GLU A 290 6.52 -7.06 12.72
N ARG A 291 5.25 -6.70 12.51
CA ARG A 291 4.53 -6.98 11.26
C ARG A 291 5.17 -6.30 10.06
N ALA A 292 5.63 -5.06 10.21
CA ALA A 292 6.36 -4.34 9.17
C ALA A 292 7.68 -5.06 8.82
N ARG A 293 8.45 -5.50 9.83
CA ARG A 293 9.69 -6.27 9.61
C ARG A 293 9.41 -7.59 8.89
N LEU A 294 8.43 -8.36 9.34
CA LEU A 294 8.06 -9.64 8.73
C LEU A 294 7.62 -9.47 7.27
N ALA A 295 6.81 -8.45 6.99
CA ALA A 295 6.40 -8.12 5.62
C ALA A 295 7.61 -7.79 4.73
N GLN A 296 8.55 -6.99 5.24
CA GLN A 296 9.77 -6.64 4.50
C GLN A 296 10.67 -7.86 4.23
N GLU A 297 10.85 -8.73 5.21
CA GLU A 297 11.64 -9.97 5.06
C GLU A 297 11.01 -10.90 4.02
N THR A 298 9.69 -11.07 4.08
CA THR A 298 8.93 -11.86 3.10
C THR A 298 9.08 -11.27 1.70
N MET A 299 9.00 -9.95 1.54
CA MET A 299 9.19 -9.27 0.26
C MET A 299 10.59 -9.46 -0.31
N ARG A 300 11.64 -9.36 0.52
CA ARG A 300 13.03 -9.62 0.09
C ARG A 300 13.21 -11.08 -0.33
N TYR A 301 12.60 -12.01 0.40
CA TYR A 301 12.64 -13.43 0.07
C TYR A 301 11.99 -13.71 -1.29
N ILE A 302 10.80 -13.16 -1.55
CA ILE A 302 10.12 -13.30 -2.85
C ILE A 302 10.99 -12.73 -3.99
N GLN A 303 11.55 -11.52 -3.81
CA GLN A 303 12.42 -10.91 -4.81
C GLN A 303 13.68 -11.73 -5.13
N ASN A 304 14.22 -12.43 -4.12
CA ASN A 304 15.37 -13.31 -4.32
C ASN A 304 14.96 -14.56 -5.12
N ILE A 305 13.82 -15.18 -4.79
CA ILE A 305 13.27 -16.30 -5.56
C ILE A 305 13.01 -15.89 -7.01
N ASP A 306 12.40 -14.73 -7.25
CA ASP A 306 12.15 -14.25 -8.61
C ASP A 306 13.47 -14.13 -9.40
N ARG A 307 14.52 -13.58 -8.77
CA ARG A 307 15.84 -13.48 -9.39
C ARG A 307 16.42 -14.85 -9.74
N GLU A 308 16.28 -15.82 -8.84
CA GLU A 308 16.72 -17.20 -9.07
C GLU A 308 15.93 -17.87 -10.21
N ILE A 309 14.61 -17.67 -10.28
CA ILE A 309 13.76 -18.17 -11.37
C ILE A 309 14.19 -17.56 -12.70
N TYR A 310 14.42 -16.24 -12.76
CA TYR A 310 14.90 -15.59 -13.98
C TYR A 310 16.27 -16.12 -14.40
N ALA A 311 17.20 -16.30 -13.45
CA ALA A 311 18.52 -16.86 -13.73
C ALA A 311 18.44 -18.30 -14.25
N HIS A 312 17.58 -19.13 -13.65
CA HIS A 312 17.35 -20.50 -14.10
C HIS A 312 16.73 -20.53 -15.50
N ARG A 313 15.70 -19.73 -15.77
CA ARG A 313 15.09 -19.61 -17.10
C ARG A 313 16.10 -19.13 -18.15
N ALA A 314 16.94 -18.16 -17.81
CA ALA A 314 18.00 -17.68 -18.69
C ALA A 314 19.01 -18.80 -19.02
N LYS A 315 19.43 -19.58 -18.01
CA LYS A 315 20.33 -20.74 -18.20
C LYS A 315 19.67 -21.82 -19.06
N THR A 316 18.44 -22.21 -18.77
CA THR A 316 17.70 -23.20 -19.56
C THR A 316 17.50 -22.74 -21.01
N ASN A 317 17.14 -21.46 -21.23
CA ASN A 317 16.99 -20.92 -22.58
C ASN A 317 18.33 -20.85 -23.33
N ALA A 318 19.44 -20.58 -22.62
CA ALA A 318 20.77 -20.64 -23.22
C ALA A 318 21.12 -22.06 -23.65
N GLU A 319 20.82 -23.06 -22.81
CA GLU A 319 21.03 -24.47 -23.15
C GLU A 319 20.18 -24.90 -24.36
N ILE A 320 18.89 -24.56 -24.39
CA ILE A 320 18.00 -24.87 -25.53
C ILE A 320 18.51 -24.22 -26.82
N ARG A 321 18.97 -22.97 -26.77
CA ARG A 321 19.54 -22.28 -27.95
C ARG A 321 20.83 -22.94 -28.40
N HIS A 322 21.65 -23.36 -27.45
CA HIS A 322 22.90 -24.08 -27.72
C HIS A 322 22.64 -25.45 -28.35
N GLU A 323 21.72 -26.23 -27.80
CA GLU A 323 21.27 -27.50 -28.39
C GLU A 323 20.63 -27.29 -29.77
N SER A 324 19.83 -26.24 -29.94
CA SER A 324 19.24 -25.91 -31.25
C SER A 324 20.31 -25.55 -32.28
N TYR A 325 21.36 -24.84 -31.88
CA TYR A 325 22.50 -24.53 -32.75
C TYR A 325 23.28 -25.79 -33.14
N LEU A 326 23.54 -26.68 -32.18
CA LEU A 326 24.19 -27.97 -32.43
C LEU A 326 23.36 -28.83 -33.38
N TRP A 327 22.04 -28.93 -33.16
CA TRP A 327 21.12 -29.67 -34.02
C TRP A 327 21.04 -29.10 -35.45
N LEU A 328 20.91 -27.78 -35.60
CA LEU A 328 20.84 -27.14 -36.92
C LEU A 328 22.14 -27.31 -37.73
N ASN A 329 23.28 -27.41 -37.07
CA ASN A 329 24.58 -27.57 -37.71
C ASN A 329 25.04 -29.04 -37.82
N ALA A 330 24.22 -30.01 -37.40
CA ALA A 330 24.60 -31.43 -37.33
C ALA A 330 25.92 -31.63 -36.57
N GLN A 331 26.00 -31.03 -35.38
CA GLN A 331 27.16 -31.03 -34.49
C GLN A 331 26.78 -31.56 -33.09
N ASN A 332 27.76 -32.16 -32.40
CA ASN A 332 27.69 -32.56 -31.00
C ASN A 332 28.92 -32.04 -30.24
N GLU A 333 28.78 -31.94 -28.92
CA GLU A 333 29.89 -31.69 -28.01
C GLU A 333 30.43 -33.00 -27.43
N TYR A 334 31.73 -33.21 -27.57
CA TYR A 334 32.43 -34.38 -27.08
C TYR A 334 33.51 -33.99 -26.08
N VAL A 335 33.78 -34.85 -25.10
CA VAL A 335 34.81 -34.62 -24.07
C VAL A 335 36.06 -35.42 -24.42
N ASN A 336 37.13 -34.73 -24.80
CA ASN A 336 38.37 -35.38 -25.20
C ASN A 336 39.00 -36.15 -24.00
N PRO A 337 39.19 -37.48 -24.11
CA PRO A 337 39.63 -38.33 -23.00
C PRO A 337 41.12 -38.18 -22.64
N PHE A 338 41.91 -37.40 -23.39
CA PHE A 338 43.32 -37.15 -23.10
C PHE A 338 43.55 -35.84 -22.34
N ASN A 339 42.77 -34.79 -22.62
CA ASN A 339 42.94 -33.47 -22.02
C ASN A 339 41.72 -32.94 -21.25
N GLY A 340 40.57 -33.63 -21.33
CA GLY A 340 39.31 -33.25 -20.67
C GLY A 340 38.58 -32.04 -21.29
N GLN A 341 39.06 -31.50 -22.41
CA GLN A 341 38.44 -30.34 -23.07
C GLN A 341 37.19 -30.77 -23.85
N THR A 342 36.22 -29.85 -23.95
CA THR A 342 35.01 -30.05 -24.76
C THR A 342 35.25 -29.55 -26.17
N GLU A 343 35.00 -30.39 -27.15
CA GLU A 343 35.19 -30.12 -28.58
C GLU A 343 33.86 -30.25 -29.32
N GLN A 344 33.56 -29.32 -30.22
CA GLN A 344 32.40 -29.37 -31.11
C GLN A 344 32.81 -30.03 -32.42
N ASP A 345 32.09 -31.07 -32.83
CA ASP A 345 32.34 -31.77 -34.10
C ASP A 345 31.07 -32.41 -34.63
N THR A 346 31.11 -32.98 -35.83
CA THR A 346 29.94 -33.56 -36.49
C THR A 346 29.27 -34.67 -35.67
N ASP A 347 27.93 -34.73 -35.74
CA ASP A 347 27.10 -35.79 -35.15
C ASP A 347 26.68 -36.88 -36.15
N GLN A 348 27.16 -36.80 -37.40
CA GLN A 348 26.76 -37.71 -38.48
C GLN A 348 27.18 -39.16 -38.25
N PHE A 349 28.11 -39.41 -37.33
CA PHE A 349 28.63 -40.74 -37.00
C PHE A 349 28.44 -41.06 -35.52
N LYS A 350 28.02 -42.30 -35.21
CA LYS A 350 27.70 -42.72 -33.82
C LYS A 350 28.90 -42.78 -32.87
N TYR A 351 30.10 -43.04 -33.39
CA TYR A 351 31.30 -43.21 -32.59
C TYR A 351 32.46 -42.37 -33.15
N ARG A 352 33.14 -41.67 -32.25
CA ARG A 352 34.32 -40.85 -32.53
C ARG A 352 35.50 -41.32 -31.70
N TRP A 353 36.61 -41.65 -32.34
CA TRP A 353 37.86 -42.02 -31.68
C TRP A 353 38.89 -40.91 -31.89
N THR A 354 39.66 -40.61 -30.85
CA THR A 354 40.73 -39.61 -30.92
C THR A 354 42.06 -40.16 -30.39
N THR A 355 43.16 -39.51 -30.77
CA THR A 355 44.51 -39.75 -30.24
C THR A 355 44.99 -38.56 -29.42
N GLU A 356 46.10 -38.72 -28.70
CA GLU A 356 46.74 -37.62 -27.95
C GLU A 356 47.22 -36.48 -28.87
N GLN A 357 47.51 -36.78 -30.14
CA GLN A 357 47.98 -35.81 -31.14
C GLN A 357 46.84 -35.07 -31.87
N GLY A 358 45.59 -35.46 -31.62
CA GLY A 358 44.40 -34.86 -32.22
C GLY A 358 43.92 -35.52 -33.51
N ASP A 359 44.41 -36.71 -33.88
CA ASP A 359 43.84 -37.47 -34.99
C ASP A 359 42.44 -37.97 -34.63
N MET A 360 41.53 -38.03 -35.60
CA MET A 360 40.13 -38.44 -35.39
C MET A 360 39.71 -39.56 -36.36
N ILE A 361 38.96 -40.54 -35.85
CA ILE A 361 38.25 -41.54 -36.67
C ILE A 361 36.77 -41.51 -36.34
N TYR A 362 35.94 -41.50 -37.39
CA TYR A 362 34.48 -41.53 -37.31
C TYR A 362 33.94 -42.87 -37.82
N THR A 363 32.96 -43.45 -37.11
CA THR A 363 32.34 -44.72 -37.52
C THR A 363 30.94 -44.89 -36.92
N ASP A 364 30.06 -45.60 -37.61
CA ASP A 364 28.75 -46.03 -37.10
C ASP A 364 28.75 -47.45 -36.51
N ARG A 365 29.89 -48.14 -36.62
CA ARG A 365 30.03 -49.54 -36.25
C ARG A 365 30.37 -49.69 -34.78
N ALA A 366 29.46 -50.28 -34.02
CA ALA A 366 29.66 -50.56 -32.59
C ALA A 366 30.79 -51.56 -32.33
N ASP A 367 31.09 -52.44 -33.29
CA ASP A 367 32.14 -53.46 -33.23
C ASP A 367 33.51 -52.93 -33.68
N PHE A 368 33.59 -51.69 -34.15
CA PHE A 368 34.84 -51.13 -34.65
C PHE A 368 35.73 -50.65 -33.51
N ASN A 369 36.91 -51.26 -33.40
CA ASN A 369 37.99 -50.82 -32.51
C ASN A 369 39.27 -50.56 -33.32
N PRO A 370 39.70 -49.29 -33.45
CA PRO A 370 40.90 -48.95 -34.22
C PRO A 370 42.18 -49.49 -33.60
N ASN A 371 42.21 -49.78 -32.29
CA ASN A 371 43.37 -50.36 -31.62
C ASN A 371 43.63 -51.82 -32.01
N THR A 372 42.65 -52.52 -32.59
CA THR A 372 42.78 -53.91 -33.04
C THR A 372 42.66 -54.07 -34.56
N THR A 373 42.42 -52.97 -35.29
CA THR A 373 42.12 -52.99 -36.73
C THR A 373 43.27 -52.35 -37.51
N ARG A 374 43.93 -53.12 -38.40
CA ARG A 374 44.95 -52.56 -39.31
C ARG A 374 44.27 -51.69 -40.40
N PRO A 375 44.88 -50.57 -40.82
CA PRO A 375 46.20 -50.07 -40.45
C PRO A 375 46.23 -49.15 -39.20
N TYR A 376 45.09 -48.92 -38.54
CA TYR A 376 44.94 -47.89 -37.51
C TYR A 376 45.55 -48.24 -36.14
N ASN A 377 45.98 -49.48 -35.95
CA ASN A 377 46.53 -49.98 -34.69
C ASN A 377 47.99 -49.57 -34.42
N ASP A 378 48.51 -48.59 -35.18
CA ASP A 378 49.84 -48.00 -35.02
C ASP A 378 49.91 -46.97 -33.88
N ARG A 379 48.76 -46.56 -33.33
CA ARG A 379 48.63 -45.55 -32.26
C ARG A 379 47.50 -45.88 -31.28
N THR A 380 47.52 -45.25 -30.11
CA THR A 380 46.50 -45.44 -29.06
C THR A 380 45.30 -44.54 -29.32
N TRP A 381 44.16 -45.16 -29.60
CA TRP A 381 42.89 -44.50 -29.78
C TRP A 381 42.00 -44.65 -28.55
N LYS A 382 41.33 -43.58 -28.15
CA LYS A 382 40.29 -43.61 -27.12
C LYS A 382 38.96 -43.13 -27.70
N LEU A 383 37.88 -43.81 -27.33
CA LEU A 383 36.53 -43.38 -27.68
C LEU A 383 36.24 -42.06 -26.97
N THR A 384 35.70 -41.10 -27.72
CA THR A 384 35.32 -39.81 -27.17
C THR A 384 33.85 -39.84 -26.75
N PRO A 385 33.52 -39.73 -25.45
CA PRO A 385 32.14 -39.66 -25.01
C PRO A 385 31.52 -38.31 -25.40
N VAL A 386 30.24 -38.33 -25.74
CA VAL A 386 29.41 -37.13 -25.84
C VAL A 386 29.25 -36.52 -24.45
N ARG A 387 29.31 -35.20 -24.33
CA ARG A 387 29.15 -34.48 -23.06
C ARG A 387 27.78 -34.82 -22.42
N PRO A 388 27.73 -35.21 -21.13
CA PRO A 388 26.46 -35.43 -20.43
C PRO A 388 25.63 -34.15 -20.36
N ARG A 389 24.31 -34.27 -20.54
CA ARG A 389 23.34 -33.16 -20.50
C ARG A 389 22.88 -32.85 -19.08
#